data_AF-A0A928Z3M7-F1
#
_entry.id   AF-A0A928Z3M7-F1
#
_cell.length_a   1.000
_cell.length_b   1.000
_cell.length_c   1.000
_cell.angle_alpha   90.00
_cell.angle_beta   90.00
_cell.angle_gamma   90.00
#
_symmetry.space_group_name_H-M   'P 1'
#
loop_
_entity.id
_entity.type
_entity.pdbx_description
1 polymer ?
#
loop_
_entity_poly.entity_id
_entity_poly.type
_entity_poly.pdbx_seq_one_letter_code
_entity_poly.pdbx_strand_id
1 'polypeptide(L)'
;MPIRGRLNNPMVQVAAAKAGLGIARIPCFLGDLEPALVRVPPGQSAPCHDVWILTHKDLVPTVRIQIFMDFMAETFRRQQDLLEGRCALG
;
A
#
# COMPACT_ATOMS: atom_id res chain seq x y z
N MET A 1 -15.62 -15.20 11.50
CA MET A 1 -15.51 -13.95 12.30
C MET A 1 -16.61 -13.00 11.84
N PRO A 2 -17.38 -12.37 12.75
CA PRO A 2 -18.43 -11.44 12.34
C PRO A 2 -17.84 -10.11 11.82
N ILE A 3 -18.31 -9.64 10.67
CA ILE A 3 -17.92 -8.35 10.10
C ILE A 3 -18.67 -7.24 10.85
N ARG A 4 -17.95 -6.45 11.67
CA ARG A 4 -18.53 -5.35 12.46
C ARG A 4 -18.90 -4.12 11.63
N GLY A 5 -18.38 -3.98 10.41
CA GLY A 5 -18.70 -2.88 9.51
C GLY A 5 -17.91 -2.97 8.20
N ARG A 6 -18.41 -2.35 7.14
CA ARG A 6 -17.72 -2.22 5.85
C ARG A 6 -17.23 -0.79 5.68
N LEU A 7 -15.92 -0.61 5.68
CA LEU A 7 -15.25 0.69 5.48
C LEU A 7 -14.54 0.65 4.13
N ASN A 8 -14.84 1.58 3.23
CA ASN A 8 -14.25 1.60 1.87
C ASN A 8 -13.06 2.57 1.74
N ASN A 9 -12.48 2.97 2.87
CA ASN A 9 -11.30 3.84 2.92
C ASN A 9 -10.24 3.21 3.82
N PRO A 10 -9.03 2.93 3.32
CA PRO A 10 -7.98 2.27 4.09
C PRO A 10 -7.52 3.07 5.31
N MET A 11 -7.55 4.40 5.25
CA MET A 11 -7.22 5.25 6.41
C MET A 11 -8.24 5.09 7.55
N VAL A 12 -9.52 4.94 7.20
CA VAL A 12 -10.58 4.72 8.21
C VAL A 12 -10.47 3.30 8.79
N GLN A 13 -10.10 2.32 7.97
CA GLN A 13 -9.81 0.96 8.43
C GLN A 13 -8.64 0.92 9.43
N VAL A 14 -7.55 1.64 9.15
CA VAL A 14 -6.42 1.81 10.08
C VAL A 14 -6.87 2.45 11.39
N ALA A 15 -7.60 3.56 11.32
CA ALA A 15 -8.10 4.25 12.51
C ALA A 15 -9.01 3.36 13.36
N ALA A 16 -9.90 2.58 12.73
CA ALA A 16 -10.77 1.64 13.43
C ALA A 16 -9.98 0.51 14.10
N ALA A 17 -8.97 -0.04 13.42
CA ALA A 17 -8.09 -1.06 14.01
C ALA A 17 -7.32 -0.51 15.22
N LYS A 18 -6.76 0.71 15.11
CA LYS A 18 -6.08 1.41 16.22
C LYS A 18 -7.00 1.68 17.41
N ALA A 19 -8.28 1.95 17.14
CA ALA A 19 -9.30 2.15 18.17
C ALA A 19 -9.83 0.83 18.78
N GLY A 20 -9.28 -0.33 18.41
CA GLY A 20 -9.67 -1.62 18.97
C GLY A 20 -11.01 -2.16 18.48
N LEU A 21 -11.54 -1.65 17.36
CA LEU A 21 -12.82 -2.13 16.81
C LEU A 21 -12.72 -3.55 16.23
N GLY A 22 -11.51 -4.03 15.96
CA GLY A 22 -11.23 -5.40 15.49
C GLY A 22 -10.01 -5.46 14.58
N ILE A 23 -10.03 -6.44 13.65
CA ILE A 23 -8.98 -6.68 12.65
C ILE A 23 -9.39 -6.02 11.33
N ALA A 24 -8.44 -5.43 10.61
CA ALA A 24 -8.65 -4.84 9.29
C ALA A 24 -7.70 -5.44 8.25
N ARG A 25 -8.19 -5.63 7.02
CA ARG A 25 -7.36 -5.96 5.85
C ARG A 25 -7.00 -4.66 5.13
N ILE A 26 -5.76 -4.22 5.31
CA ILE A 26 -5.22 -2.95 4.80
C ILE A 26 -3.95 -3.19 3.97
N PRO A 27 -3.53 -2.25 3.10
CA PRO A 27 -2.25 -2.34 2.40
C PRO A 27 -1.07 -2.43 3.38
N CYS A 28 -0.12 -3.32 3.10
CA CYS A 28 1.01 -3.59 4.00
C CYS A 28 1.86 -2.34 4.25
N PHE A 29 2.18 -1.56 3.20
CA PHE A 29 2.91 -0.30 3.34
C PHE A 29 2.24 0.72 4.27
N LEU A 30 0.94 0.61 4.52
CA LEU A 30 0.22 1.48 5.45
C LEU A 30 0.16 0.88 6.87
N GLY A 31 -0.05 -0.44 6.96
CA GLY A 31 -0.11 -1.14 8.25
C GLY A 31 1.25 -1.28 8.92
N ASP A 32 2.29 -1.66 8.17
CA ASP A 32 3.65 -1.92 8.69
C ASP A 32 4.36 -0.65 9.15
N LEU A 33 3.94 0.51 8.62
CA LEU A 33 4.46 1.81 9.07
C LEU A 33 3.78 2.31 10.34
N GLU A 34 2.71 1.66 10.81
CA GLU A 34 1.96 2.09 11.99
C GLU A 34 2.36 1.33 13.26
N PRO A 35 3.08 1.95 14.22
CA PRO A 35 3.63 1.24 15.39
C PRO A 35 2.57 0.66 16.34
N ALA A 36 1.34 1.17 16.27
CA ALA A 36 0.23 0.72 17.11
C ALA A 36 -0.51 -0.50 16.50
N LEU A 37 -0.11 -0.95 15.32
CA LEU A 37 -0.69 -2.09 14.64
C LEU A 37 0.33 -3.23 14.55
N VAL A 38 -0.18 -4.45 14.55
CA VAL A 38 0.62 -5.66 14.36
C VAL A 38 -0.07 -6.56 13.35
N ARG A 39 0.72 -7.26 12.52
CA ARG A 39 0.19 -8.27 11.61
C ARG A 39 -0.36 -9.45 12.41
N VAL A 40 -1.60 -9.85 12.15
CA VAL A 40 -2.24 -10.98 12.83
C VAL A 40 -1.74 -12.31 12.23
N PRO A 41 -1.06 -13.20 12.99
CA PRO A 41 -0.56 -14.48 12.45
C PRO A 41 -1.70 -15.42 11.99
N PRO A 42 -1.50 -16.26 10.94
CA PRO A 42 -0.28 -16.40 10.14
C PRO A 42 -0.08 -15.29 9.09
N GLY A 43 -0.96 -14.30 9.03
CA GLY A 43 -0.75 -12.97 8.44
C GLY A 43 0.05 -12.90 7.14
N GLN A 44 -0.31 -13.70 6.14
CA GLN A 44 0.39 -13.68 4.85
C GLN A 44 -0.06 -12.45 4.05
N SER A 45 0.90 -11.69 3.52
CA SER A 45 0.60 -10.67 2.52
C SER A 45 0.08 -11.37 1.27
N ALA A 46 -0.98 -10.80 0.69
CA ALA A 46 -1.53 -11.25 -0.57
C ALA A 46 -1.59 -10.04 -1.51
N PRO A 47 -1.16 -10.19 -2.77
CA PRO A 47 -1.32 -9.15 -3.77
C PRO A 47 -2.76 -8.65 -3.79
N CYS A 48 -2.93 -7.33 -3.74
CA CYS A 48 -4.25 -6.71 -3.71
C CYS A 48 -4.48 -5.70 -4.83
N HIS A 49 -3.43 -4.98 -5.26
CA HIS A 49 -3.50 -3.96 -6.30
C HIS A 49 -2.17 -3.85 -7.03
N ASP A 50 -2.24 -3.53 -8.32
CA ASP A 50 -1.10 -3.18 -9.15
C ASP A 50 -0.86 -1.66 -9.11
N VAL A 51 0.41 -1.25 -9.17
CA VAL A 51 0.80 0.16 -9.25
C VAL A 51 1.15 0.51 -10.69
N TRP A 52 0.49 1.54 -11.23
CA TRP A 52 0.68 2.01 -12.60
C TRP A 52 1.09 3.48 -12.62
N ILE A 53 2.06 3.82 -13.46
CA ILE A 53 2.40 5.21 -13.78
C ILE A 53 1.69 5.54 -15.10
N LEU A 54 0.75 6.48 -15.07
CA LEU A 54 -0.02 6.90 -16.24
C LEU A 54 0.35 8.33 -16.65
N THR A 55 0.47 8.54 -17.95
CA THR A 55 0.58 9.87 -18.56
C THR A 55 -0.20 9.91 -19.87
N HIS A 56 -0.55 11.10 -20.35
CA HIS A 56 -1.20 11.25 -21.65
C HIS A 56 -0.25 10.85 -22.77
N LYS A 57 -0.74 10.11 -23.78
CA LYS A 57 0.09 9.62 -24.91
C LYS A 57 0.88 10.74 -25.60
N ASP A 58 0.31 11.93 -25.69
CA ASP A 58 0.93 13.08 -26.36
C ASP A 58 2.10 13.67 -25.55
N LEU A 59 2.17 13.36 -24.24
CA LEU A 59 3.23 13.81 -23.35
C LEU A 59 4.41 12.83 -23.30
N VAL A 60 4.19 11.54 -23.62
CA VAL A 60 5.22 10.50 -23.69
C VAL A 60 6.47 10.88 -24.51
N PRO A 61 6.38 11.56 -25.67
CA PRO A 61 7.59 11.94 -26.43
C PRO A 61 8.39 13.08 -25.79
N THR A 62 7.86 13.77 -24.78
CA THR A 62 8.57 14.89 -24.14
C THR A 62 9.66 14.37 -23.21
N VAL A 63 10.91 14.80 -23.42
CA VAL A 63 12.09 14.38 -22.62
C VAL A 63 11.86 14.53 -21.11
N ARG A 64 11.29 15.66 -20.66
CA ARG A 64 10.98 15.88 -19.24
C ARG A 64 10.04 14.81 -18.66
N ILE A 65 9.08 14.34 -19.45
CA ILE A 65 8.10 13.33 -19.02
C ILE A 65 8.77 11.96 -18.96
N GLN A 66 9.63 11.63 -19.92
CA GLN A 66 10.43 10.39 -19.90
C GLN A 66 11.30 10.31 -18.66
N ILE A 67 12.08 11.37 -18.39
CA ILE A 67 12.95 11.45 -17.21
C ILE A 67 12.14 11.28 -15.92
N PHE A 68 10.99 11.93 -15.81
CA PHE A 68 10.12 11.81 -14.64
C PHE A 68 9.56 10.39 -14.49
N MET A 69 9.10 9.76 -15.57
CA MET A 69 8.59 8.38 -15.54
C MET A 69 9.67 7.39 -15.13
N ASP A 70 10.90 7.55 -15.64
CA ASP A 70 12.04 6.71 -15.28
C ASP A 70 12.40 6.87 -13.79
N PHE A 71 12.43 8.10 -13.30
CA PHE A 71 12.66 8.40 -11.88
C PHE A 71 11.59 7.78 -10.98
N MET A 72 10.31 7.92 -11.34
CA MET A 72 9.20 7.35 -10.57
C MET A 72 9.26 5.82 -10.57
N ALA A 73 9.49 5.21 -11.74
CA ALA A 73 9.62 3.75 -11.87
C ALA A 73 10.76 3.21 -11.00
N GLU A 74 11.91 3.87 -11.02
CA GLU A 74 13.06 3.51 -10.17
C GLU A 74 12.75 3.67 -8.68
N THR A 75 12.05 4.74 -8.30
CA THR A 75 11.65 4.97 -6.91
C THR A 75 10.71 3.88 -6.41
N PHE A 76 9.70 3.49 -7.20
CA PHE A 76 8.80 2.39 -6.83
C PHE A 76 9.52 1.05 -6.74
N ARG A 77 10.47 0.75 -7.64
CA ARG A 77 11.30 -0.47 -7.54
C ARG A 77 12.10 -0.52 -6.25
N ARG A 78 12.66 0.60 -5.80
CA ARG A 78 13.38 0.68 -4.52
C ARG A 78 12.50 0.41 -3.31
N GLN A 79 11.20 0.70 -3.41
CA GLN A 79 10.22 0.46 -2.35
C GLN A 79 9.44 -0.85 -2.53
N GLN A 80 9.84 -1.71 -3.46
CA GLN A 80 9.07 -2.92 -3.82
C GLN A 80 8.84 -3.85 -2.63
N ASP A 81 9.82 -4.01 -1.73
CA ASP A 81 9.65 -4.85 -0.54
C ASP A 81 8.55 -4.35 0.40
N LEU A 82 8.42 -3.02 0.54
CA LEU A 82 7.38 -2.40 1.35
C LEU A 82 6.01 -2.49 0.67
N LEU A 83 5.97 -2.21 -0.64
CA LEU A 83 4.73 -2.22 -1.43
C LEU A 83 4.13 -3.63 -1.57
N GLU A 84 4.98 -4.64 -1.74
CA GLU A 84 4.57 -6.05 -1.78
C GLU A 84 4.40 -6.67 -0.38
N GLY A 85 4.67 -5.91 0.68
CA GLY A 85 4.53 -6.37 2.05
C GLY A 85 5.51 -7.47 2.45
N ARG A 86 6.68 -7.53 1.80
CA ARG A 86 7.81 -8.42 2.13
C ARG A 86 8.59 -7.93 3.35
N CYS A 87 8.58 -6.62 3.63
CA CYS A 87 9.06 -6.08 4.89
C CYS A 87 8.02 -6.29 5.98
N ALA A 88 8.21 -7.27 6.87
CA ALA A 88 7.55 -7.25 8.17
C ALA A 88 8.37 -6.32 9.08
N LEU A 89 7.99 -5.04 9.15
CA LEU A 89 8.40 -4.21 10.27
C LEU A 89 7.63 -4.76 11.48
N GLY A 90 8.38 -5.39 12.39
CA GLY A 90 7.84 -6.22 13.48
C GLY A 90 6.96 -5.48 14.46
#